data_AF-R7FJZ1-F1
#
_entry.id   AF-R7FJZ1-F1
#
_cell.length_a   1.000
_cell.length_b   1.000
_cell.length_c   1.000
_cell.angle_alpha   90.00
_cell.angle_beta   90.00
_cell.angle_gamma   90.00
#
_symmetry.space_group_name_H-M   'P 1'
#
loop_
_entity.id
_entity.type
_entity.pdbx_description
1 polymer ?
#
loop_
_entity_poly.entity_id
_entity_poly.type
_entity_poly.pdbx_seq_one_letter_code
_entity_poly.pdbx_strand_id
1 'polypeptide(L)'
;MTNIEGVGDVKVFINYSESAETVAMYNENSKTSTTEETDKSGGVKKVEQKDSQKEVIYQEQNGTKTPIVQKTVEPKIEGAIITAKGASDINVKTAIIQAVEAATGLATHKIQVFQGN
;
A
#
# COMPACT_ATOMS: atom_id res chain seq x y z
N MET A 1 -20.43 -1.10 11.43
CA MET A 1 -20.12 -2.35 12.15
C MET A 1 -20.68 -2.23 13.56
N THR A 2 -21.85 -2.80 13.83
CA THR A 2 -22.58 -2.65 15.12
C THR A 2 -22.68 -3.96 15.90
N ASN A 3 -21.93 -5.00 15.52
CA ASN A 3 -22.19 -6.37 15.97
C ASN A 3 -21.13 -6.96 16.92
N ILE A 4 -20.22 -6.14 17.46
CA ILE A 4 -19.42 -6.58 18.61
C ILE A 4 -20.26 -6.27 19.85
N GLU A 5 -20.61 -7.32 20.59
CA GLU A 5 -21.39 -7.21 21.82
C GLU A 5 -20.70 -6.25 22.81
N GLY A 6 -21.48 -5.33 23.37
CA GLY A 6 -20.98 -4.35 24.34
C GLY A 6 -20.29 -3.11 23.77
N VAL A 7 -20.01 -3.02 22.46
CA VAL A 7 -19.33 -1.85 21.86
C VAL A 7 -20.22 -0.60 21.81
N GLY A 8 -21.52 -0.76 21.53
CA GLY A 8 -22.45 0.36 21.36
C GLY A 8 -22.17 1.21 20.12
N ASP A 9 -22.45 2.52 20.19
CA ASP A 9 -22.22 3.45 19.08
C ASP A 9 -20.73 3.68 18.83
N VAL A 10 -20.34 3.70 17.55
CA VAL A 10 -18.94 3.83 17.12
C VAL A 10 -18.80 4.96 16.10
N LYS A 11 -17.77 5.80 16.28
CA LYS A 11 -17.26 6.69 15.22
C LYS A 11 -15.81 6.37 14.94
N VAL A 12 -15.46 6.34 13.66
CA VAL A 12 -14.12 6.00 13.16
C VAL A 12 -13.62 7.13 12.29
N PHE A 13 -12.37 7.51 12.52
CA PHE A 13 -11.60 8.39 11.65
C PHE A 13 -10.36 7.63 11.17
N ILE A 14 -10.10 7.65 9.87
CA ILE A 14 -8.98 6.95 9.24
C ILE A 14 -8.09 8.00 8.57
N ASN A 15 -6.79 7.92 8.85
CA ASN A 15 -5.78 8.74 8.20
C ASN A 15 -5.04 7.93 7.13
N TYR A 16 -4.83 8.52 5.96
CA TYR A 16 -4.16 7.90 4.82
C TYR A 16 -2.82 8.60 4.56
N SER A 17 -1.81 7.85 4.12
CA SER A 17 -0.51 8.42 3.73
C SER A 17 -0.62 9.31 2.49
N GLU A 18 -1.50 8.94 1.57
CA GLU A 18 -1.58 9.50 0.24
C GLU A 18 -2.99 9.34 -0.36
N SER A 19 -3.20 9.95 -1.52
CA SER A 19 -4.37 9.67 -2.36
C SER A 19 -4.14 8.39 -3.16
N ALA A 20 -5.22 7.79 -3.68
CA ALA A 20 -5.10 6.67 -4.60
C ALA A 20 -4.18 7.01 -5.79
N GLU A 21 -3.32 6.07 -6.16
CA GLU A 21 -2.38 6.22 -7.29
C GLU A 21 -2.82 5.31 -8.45
N THR A 22 -2.80 5.84 -9.67
CA THR A 22 -3.05 5.07 -10.89
C THR A 22 -1.75 4.73 -11.59
N VAL A 23 -1.48 3.44 -11.77
CA VAL A 23 -0.28 2.98 -12.47
C VAL A 23 -0.62 2.76 -13.94
N ALA A 24 -0.06 3.59 -14.82
CA ALA A 24 -0.19 3.44 -16.26
C ALA A 24 0.54 2.18 -16.76
N MET A 25 0.09 1.62 -17.87
CA MET A 25 0.74 0.51 -18.56
C MET A 25 1.87 1.04 -19.43
N TYR A 26 3.02 0.37 -19.38
CA TYR A 26 4.20 0.72 -20.17
C TYR A 26 4.61 -0.45 -21.06
N ASN A 27 5.08 -0.13 -22.26
CA ASN A 27 5.91 -1.05 -23.03
C ASN A 27 7.35 -0.89 -22.54
N GLU A 28 7.95 -1.94 -21.98
CA GLU A 28 9.31 -1.92 -21.43
C GLU A 28 10.24 -2.78 -22.30
N ASN A 29 11.35 -2.20 -22.75
CA ASN A 29 12.43 -2.92 -23.41
C ASN A 29 13.68 -2.85 -22.52
N SER A 30 14.10 -3.99 -21.98
CA SER A 30 15.26 -4.08 -21.08
C SER A 30 16.38 -4.89 -21.70
N LYS A 31 17.60 -4.36 -21.71
CA LYS A 31 18.82 -5.04 -22.15
C LYS A 31 19.80 -5.12 -20.98
N THR A 32 20.15 -6.34 -20.59
CA THR A 32 21.20 -6.61 -19.60
C THR A 32 22.41 -7.18 -20.33
N SER A 33 23.57 -6.54 -20.20
CA SER A 33 24.85 -7.01 -20.75
C SER A 33 25.81 -7.28 -19.59
N THR A 34 26.22 -8.53 -19.46
CA THR A 34 27.21 -8.95 -18.46
C THR A 34 28.50 -9.30 -19.18
N THR A 35 29.60 -8.65 -18.81
CA THR A 35 30.94 -8.91 -19.33
C THR A 35 31.81 -9.42 -18.19
N GLU A 36 32.35 -10.62 -18.34
CA GLU A 36 33.32 -11.19 -17.41
C GLU A 36 34.69 -11.24 -18.09
N GLU A 37 35.66 -10.52 -17.53
CA GLU A 37 37.05 -10.51 -17.98
C GLU A 37 37.90 -11.24 -16.94
N THR A 38 38.62 -12.28 -17.36
CA THR A 38 39.62 -12.96 -16.53
C THR A 38 41.01 -12.50 -16.98
N ASP A 39 41.76 -11.85 -16.10
CA ASP A 39 43.12 -11.45 -16.39
C ASP A 39 44.10 -12.63 -16.32
N LYS A 40 45.30 -12.47 -16.89
CA LYS A 40 46.35 -13.50 -16.93
C LYS A 40 46.90 -13.88 -15.55
N SER A 41 46.54 -13.13 -14.51
CA SER A 41 46.95 -13.33 -13.11
C SER A 41 45.85 -13.97 -12.25
N GLY A 42 44.69 -14.29 -12.84
CA GLY A 42 43.57 -14.96 -12.17
C GLY A 42 42.53 -14.03 -11.54
N GLY A 43 42.64 -12.72 -11.74
CA GLY A 43 41.62 -11.75 -11.35
C GLY A 43 40.41 -11.82 -12.29
N VAL A 44 39.22 -11.94 -11.72
CA VAL A 44 37.94 -11.91 -12.46
C VAL A 44 37.28 -10.56 -12.27
N LYS A 45 37.03 -9.85 -13.36
CA LYS A 45 36.31 -8.58 -13.39
C LYS A 45 34.95 -8.79 -14.06
N LYS A 46 33.87 -8.59 -13.30
CA LYS A 46 32.50 -8.63 -13.80
C LYS A 46 31.97 -7.21 -13.97
N VAL A 47 31.51 -6.89 -15.17
CA VAL A 47 30.84 -5.63 -15.50
C VAL A 47 29.40 -5.95 -15.89
N GLU A 48 28.44 -5.44 -15.13
CA GLU A 48 27.02 -5.55 -15.44
C GLU A 48 26.51 -4.18 -15.92
N GLN A 49 25.96 -4.14 -17.13
CA GLN A 49 25.31 -2.97 -17.70
C GLN A 49 23.83 -3.26 -17.93
N LYS A 50 22.95 -2.42 -17.38
CA LYS A 50 21.50 -2.56 -17.49
C LYS A 50 20.90 -1.30 -18.11
N ASP A 51 20.35 -1.45 -19.31
CA ASP A 51 19.61 -0.41 -20.02
C ASP A 51 18.11 -0.77 -20.02
N SER A 52 17.23 0.12 -19.58
CA SER A 52 15.77 -0.05 -19.62
C SER A 52 15.12 1.19 -20.21
N GLN A 53 14.26 0.99 -21.22
CA GLN A 53 13.47 2.04 -21.86
C GLN A 53 11.98 1.72 -21.66
N LYS A 54 11.22 2.71 -21.17
CA LYS A 54 9.78 2.58 -20.87
C LYS A 54 8.97 3.60 -21.67
N GLU A 55 7.89 3.16 -22.31
CA GLU A 55 6.97 4.02 -23.07
C GLU A 55 5.52 3.81 -22.60
N VAL A 56 4.80 4.88 -22.25
CA VAL A 56 3.41 4.81 -21.79
C VAL A 56 2.48 4.42 -22.94
N ILE A 57 1.61 3.43 -22.71
CA ILE A 57 0.61 3.01 -23.69
C ILE A 57 -0.66 3.84 -23.53
N TYR A 58 -1.15 4.39 -24.64
CA TYR A 58 -2.39 5.17 -24.69
C TYR A 58 -3.44 4.46 -25.53
N GLN A 59 -4.69 4.50 -25.08
CA GLN A 59 -5.86 4.17 -25.89
C GLN A 59 -6.49 5.46 -26.42
N GLU A 60 -7.01 5.41 -27.65
CA GLU A 60 -7.73 6.52 -28.26
C GLU A 60 -9.20 6.14 -28.42
N GLN A 61 -10.09 6.90 -27.78
CA GLN A 61 -11.53 6.69 -27.85
C GLN A 61 -12.21 8.03 -28.11
N ASN A 62 -13.00 8.11 -29.18
CA ASN A 62 -13.71 9.33 -29.59
C ASN A 62 -12.80 10.58 -29.68
N GLY A 63 -11.58 10.43 -30.21
CA GLY A 63 -10.61 11.52 -30.36
C GLY A 63 -9.93 11.97 -29.06
N THR A 64 -10.19 11.29 -27.93
CA THR A 64 -9.51 11.54 -26.66
C THR A 64 -8.47 10.45 -26.41
N LYS A 65 -7.22 10.86 -26.18
CA LYS A 65 -6.10 9.95 -25.89
C LYS A 65 -5.92 9.82 -24.38
N THR A 66 -6.19 8.64 -23.82
CA THR A 66 -6.06 8.36 -22.38
C THR A 66 -5.04 7.25 -22.13
N PRO A 67 -4.18 7.35 -21.11
CA PRO A 67 -3.26 6.27 -20.77
C PRO A 67 -4.05 5.03 -20.34
N ILE A 68 -3.60 3.85 -20.76
CA ILE A 68 -4.16 2.59 -20.28
C ILE A 68 -3.68 2.39 -18.85
N VAL A 69 -4.60 2.23 -17.91
CA VAL A 69 -4.28 1.99 -16.50
C VAL A 69 -4.10 0.48 -16.29
N GLN A 70 -2.94 0.06 -15.78
CA GLN A 70 -2.66 -1.33 -15.44
C GLN A 70 -3.36 -1.72 -14.13
N LYS A 71 -3.25 -0.86 -13.12
CA LYS A 71 -3.88 -1.06 -11.80
C LYS A 71 -4.03 0.26 -11.07
N THR A 72 -4.99 0.29 -10.15
CA THR A 72 -5.14 1.36 -9.17
C THR A 72 -4.64 0.85 -7.84
N VAL A 73 -3.79 1.61 -7.17
CA VAL A 73 -3.26 1.31 -5.85
C VAL A 73 -4.07 2.11 -4.84
N GLU A 74 -4.76 1.41 -3.94
CA GLU A 74 -5.47 2.06 -2.84
C GLU A 74 -4.49 2.70 -1.87
N PRO A 75 -4.85 3.85 -1.27
CA PRO A 75 -3.97 4.56 -0.36
C PRO A 75 -3.72 3.74 0.89
N LYS A 76 -2.49 3.81 1.39
CA LYS A 76 -2.13 3.10 2.61
C LYS A 76 -2.70 3.80 3.84
N ILE A 77 -3.31 3.01 4.73
CA ILE A 77 -3.80 3.50 6.02
C ILE A 77 -2.61 3.72 6.96
N GLU A 78 -2.50 4.93 7.53
CA GLU A 78 -1.43 5.30 8.46
C GLU A 78 -1.89 5.35 9.92
N GLY A 79 -3.19 5.45 10.16
CA GLY A 79 -3.71 5.46 11.52
C GLY A 79 -5.23 5.41 11.57
N ALA A 80 -5.74 4.95 12.69
CA ALA A 80 -7.17 4.94 12.97
C ALA A 80 -7.44 5.50 14.36
N ILE A 81 -8.41 6.41 14.46
CA ILE A 81 -8.96 6.90 15.72
C ILE A 81 -10.39 6.42 15.81
N ILE A 82 -10.71 5.72 16.88
CA ILE A 82 -12.00 5.08 17.09
C ILE A 82 -12.54 5.55 18.43
N THR A 83 -13.80 5.97 18.43
CA THR A 83 -14.57 6.23 19.64
C THR A 83 -15.69 5.21 19.72
N ALA A 84 -15.83 4.52 20.84
CA ALA A 84 -16.87 3.53 21.07
C ALA A 84 -17.42 3.65 22.49
N LYS A 85 -18.75 3.58 22.66
CA LYS A 85 -19.39 3.69 23.99
C LYS A 85 -18.87 2.64 24.97
N GLY A 86 -18.66 1.41 24.49
CA GLY A 86 -18.14 0.28 25.26
C GLY A 86 -16.64 0.26 25.50
N ALA A 87 -15.87 1.22 24.97
CA ALA A 87 -14.41 1.20 25.09
C ALA A 87 -13.88 1.53 26.50
N SER A 88 -14.75 1.69 27.49
CA SER A 88 -14.38 1.62 28.91
C SER A 88 -13.98 0.21 29.35
N ASP A 89 -14.54 -0.83 28.71
CA ASP A 89 -14.14 -2.21 28.96
C ASP A 89 -12.87 -2.54 28.15
N ILE A 90 -11.84 -3.02 28.86
CA ILE A 90 -10.56 -3.36 28.26
C ILE A 90 -10.65 -4.52 27.27
N ASN A 91 -11.55 -5.47 27.47
CA ASN A 91 -11.78 -6.59 26.55
C ASN A 91 -12.39 -6.07 25.26
N VAL A 92 -13.38 -5.18 25.36
CA VAL A 92 -14.01 -4.52 24.22
C VAL A 92 -13.01 -3.68 23.45
N LYS A 93 -12.21 -2.87 24.17
CA LYS A 93 -11.14 -2.05 23.58
C LYS A 93 -10.12 -2.91 22.82
N THR A 94 -9.71 -4.04 23.40
CA THR A 94 -8.76 -4.98 22.79
C THR A 94 -9.36 -5.63 21.56
N ALA A 95 -10.61 -6.09 21.62
CA ALA A 95 -11.31 -6.67 20.49
C ALA A 95 -11.43 -5.70 19.30
N ILE A 96 -11.70 -4.41 19.57
CA ILE A 96 -11.71 -3.37 18.54
C ILE A 96 -10.34 -3.24 17.88
N ILE A 97 -9.26 -3.15 18.68
CA ILE A 97 -7.89 -3.01 18.15
C ILE A 97 -7.54 -4.20 17.26
N GLN A 98 -7.79 -5.42 17.73
CA GLN A 98 -7.49 -6.64 16.99
C GLN A 98 -8.31 -6.76 15.70
N ALA A 99 -9.59 -6.41 15.73
CA ALA A 99 -10.43 -6.42 14.54
C ALA A 99 -9.93 -5.44 13.47
N VAL A 100 -9.51 -4.25 13.89
CA VAL A 100 -8.97 -3.22 12.98
C VAL A 100 -7.62 -3.64 12.43
N GLU A 101 -6.72 -4.15 13.27
CA GLU A 101 -5.43 -4.71 12.85
C GLU A 101 -5.64 -5.83 11.82
N ALA A 102 -6.55 -6.78 12.06
CA ALA A 102 -6.83 -7.87 11.13
C ALA A 102 -7.45 -7.40 9.80
N ALA A 103 -8.31 -6.38 9.84
CA ALA A 103 -8.99 -5.87 8.65
C ALA A 103 -8.09 -4.96 7.78
N THR A 104 -7.16 -4.25 8.39
CA THR A 104 -6.38 -3.18 7.72
C THR A 104 -4.88 -3.46 7.65
N GLY A 105 -4.37 -4.43 8.39
CA GLY A 105 -2.93 -4.65 8.59
C GLY A 105 -2.25 -3.53 9.39
N LEU A 106 -3.01 -2.62 9.98
CA LEU A 106 -2.47 -1.50 10.75
C LEU A 106 -1.92 -1.99 12.09
N ALA A 107 -0.66 -1.66 12.37
CA ALA A 107 -0.04 -2.02 13.63
C ALA A 107 -0.78 -1.39 14.83
N THR A 108 -0.92 -2.15 15.92
CA THR A 108 -1.68 -1.74 17.13
C THR A 108 -1.32 -0.35 17.67
N HIS A 109 -0.05 0.05 17.65
CA HIS A 109 0.40 1.37 18.12
C HIS A 109 -0.11 2.56 17.27
N LYS A 110 -0.62 2.29 16.05
CA LYS A 110 -1.25 3.28 15.16
C LYS A 110 -2.78 3.32 15.29
N ILE A 111 -3.34 2.49 16.16
CA ILE A 111 -4.78 2.42 16.43
C ILE A 111 -5.04 3.03 17.81
N GLN A 112 -5.86 4.07 17.85
CA GLN A 112 -6.25 4.73 19.10
C GLN A 112 -7.74 4.55 19.34
N VAL A 113 -8.09 3.96 20.49
CA VAL A 113 -9.48 3.69 20.87
C VAL A 113 -9.82 4.44 22.15
N PHE A 114 -10.88 5.23 22.10
CA PHE A 114 -11.38 6.05 23.19
C PHE A 114 -12.83 5.71 23.52
N GLN A 115 -13.22 5.94 24.77
CA GLN A 115 -14.62 5.86 25.16
C GLN A 115 -15.40 7.02 24.53
N GLY A 116 -16.46 6.69 23.80
CA GLY A 116 -17.43 7.65 23.30
C GLY A 116 -18.52 7.93 24.35
N ASN A 117 -19.06 9.15 24.34
CA ASN A 117 -20.22 9.54 25.16
C ASN A 117 -21.53 9.04 24.54
#